data_AF-A0A7X6Z6Y4-F1
#
_entry.id   AF-A0A7X6Z6Y4-F1
#
_cell.length_a   1.000
_cell.length_b   1.000
_cell.length_c   1.000
_cell.angle_alpha   90.00
_cell.angle_beta   90.00
_cell.angle_gamma   90.00
#
_symmetry.space_group_name_H-M   'P 1'
#
loop_
_entity.id
_entity.type
_entity.pdbx_description
1 polymer ?
#
loop_
_entity_poly.entity_id
_entity_poly.type
_entity_poly.pdbx_seq_one_letter_code
_entity_poly.pdbx_strand_id
1 'polypeptide(L)' 'MLELFKEIFIGVIYFGSAEGLRALVMFAIAGLLIYLAIAKDYEPALLLPIGFGAILANLPPTIDGVSAVLGLEHEPGF' A
#
# COMPACT_ATOMS: atom_id res chain seq x y z
N MET A 1 -5.84 7.91 -24.30
CA MET A 1 -5.12 9.17 -24.00
C MET A 1 -5.47 9.70 -22.62
N LEU A 2 -6.72 10.11 -22.35
CA LEU A 2 -7.12 10.57 -21.01
C LEU A 2 -7.07 9.49 -19.93
N GLU A 3 -7.37 8.23 -20.27
CA GLU A 3 -7.30 7.11 -19.32
C GLU A 3 -5.86 6.75 -18.94
N LEU A 4 -4.95 6.69 -19.92
CA LEU A 4 -3.52 6.53 -19.69
C LEU A 4 -2.96 7.63 -18.75
N PHE A 5 -3.46 8.86 -18.91
CA PHE A 5 -3.10 9.96 -18.02
C PHE A 5 -3.69 9.78 -16.61
N LYS A 6 -4.86 9.16 -16.47
CA LYS A 6 -5.38 8.82 -15.14
C LYS A 6 -4.58 7.68 -14.54
N GLU A 7 -4.25 6.63 -15.29
CA GLU A 7 -3.47 5.47 -14.85
C GLU A 7 -2.11 5.86 -14.26
N ILE A 8 -1.36 6.72 -14.93
CA ILE A 8 -0.05 7.20 -14.45
C ILE A 8 -0.19 8.02 -13.15
N PHE A 9 -1.34 8.65 -12.93
CA PHE A 9 -1.61 9.50 -11.78
C PHE A 9 -2.54 8.84 -10.74
N ILE A 10 -2.87 7.54 -10.87
CA ILE A 10 -3.77 6.83 -9.95
C ILE A 10 -3.30 6.95 -8.51
N GLY A 11 -2.00 6.81 -8.27
CA GLY A 11 -1.43 6.94 -6.93
C GLY A 11 -1.66 8.33 -6.34
N VAL A 12 -1.44 9.39 -7.12
CA VAL A 12 -1.63 10.79 -6.68
C VAL A 12 -3.10 11.09 -6.42
N ILE A 13 -3.99 10.62 -7.28
CA ILE A 13 -5.45 10.79 -7.12
C ILE A 13 -5.97 9.98 -5.92
N TYR A 14 -5.41 8.79 -5.67
CA TYR A 14 -5.73 7.97 -4.51
C TYR A 14 -5.40 8.69 -3.20
N PHE A 15 -4.22 9.32 -3.09
CA PHE A 15 -3.85 10.10 -1.91
C PHE A 15 -4.73 11.34 -1.66
N GLY A 16 -5.35 11.89 -2.71
CA GLY A 16 -6.35 12.96 -2.60
C GLY A 16 -7.75 12.48 -2.19
N SER A 17 -7.98 11.18 -2.08
CA SER A 17 -9.26 10.58 -1.70
C SER A 17 -9.35 10.29 -0.19
N ALA A 18 -10.56 10.02 0.31
CA ALA A 18 -10.77 9.62 1.71
C ALA A 18 -9.99 8.34 2.08
N GLU A 19 -9.86 7.39 1.15
CA GLU A 19 -9.10 6.15 1.36
C GLU A 19 -7.59 6.41 1.42
N GLY A 20 -7.09 7.36 0.63
CA GLY A 20 -5.69 7.79 0.69
C GLY A 20 -5.33 8.44 2.02
N LEU A 21 -6.23 9.25 2.56
CA LEU A 21 -6.05 9.86 3.89
C LEU A 21 -5.98 8.80 5.00
N ARG A 22 -6.84 7.78 4.92
CA ARG A 22 -6.82 6.62 5.81
C ARG A 22 -5.49 5.86 5.71
N ALA A 23 -5.02 5.59 4.49
CA ALA A 23 -3.74 4.91 4.26
C ALA A 23 -2.56 5.71 4.83
N LEU A 24 -2.55 7.05 4.69
CA LEU A 24 -1.53 7.92 5.28
C LEU A 24 -1.50 7.84 6.81
N VAL A 25 -2.66 7.84 7.47
CA VAL A 25 -2.75 7.66 8.93
C VAL A 25 -2.20 6.29 9.33
N MET A 26 -2.54 5.23 8.58
CA MET A 26 -2.03 3.89 8.85
C MET A 26 -0.51 3.78 8.63
N PHE A 27 0.05 4.48 7.64
CA PHE A 27 1.50 4.56 7.46
C PHE A 27 2.19 5.30 8.62
N ALA A 28 1.58 6.36 9.15
CA ALA A 28 2.10 7.03 10.34
C ALA A 28 2.09 6.09 11.56
N ILE A 29 1.02 5.32 11.76
CA ILE A 29 0.94 4.31 12.83
C ILE A 29 1.98 3.22 12.63
N ALA A 30 2.12 2.69 11.41
CA ALA A 30 3.10 1.67 11.11
C ALA A 30 4.54 2.16 11.32
N GLY A 31 4.84 3.39 10.90
CA GLY A 31 6.11 4.06 11.17
C GLY A 31 6.37 4.24 12.66
N LEU A 32 5.34 4.59 13.44
CA LEU A 32 5.46 4.67 14.90
C LEU A 32 5.77 3.31 15.53
N LEU A 33 5.11 2.23 15.09
CA LEU A 33 5.40 0.87 15.57
C LEU A 33 6.82 0.43 15.24
N ILE A 34 7.29 0.70 14.02
CA ILE A 34 8.67 0.42 13.60
C ILE A 34 9.66 1.26 14.42
N TYR A 35 9.34 2.54 14.66
CA TYR A 35 10.16 3.40 15.50
C TYR A 35 10.26 2.87 16.93
N LEU A 36 9.15 2.42 17.53
CA LEU A 36 9.14 1.82 18.87
C LEU A 36 9.94 0.50 18.90
N ALA A 37 9.85 -0.31 17.84
CA ALA A 37 10.62 -1.55 17.72
C ALA A 37 12.14 -1.30 17.65
N ILE A 38 12.59 -0.32 16.85
CA ILE A 38 14.01 -0.09 16.57
C ILE A 38 14.65 0.87 17.58
N ALA A 39 14.01 2.00 17.86
CA ALA A 39 14.60 3.06 18.67
C ALA A 39 14.35 2.89 20.18
N LYS A 40 13.34 2.09 20.55
CA LYS A 40 12.97 1.84 21.96
C LYS A 40 13.06 0.37 22.37
N ASP A 41 13.47 -0.52 21.46
CA ASP A 41 13.57 -1.98 21.68
C ASP A 41 12.30 -2.62 22.27
N TYR A 42 11.12 -2.04 22.00
CA TYR A 42 9.85 -2.62 22.41
C TYR A 42 9.51 -3.79 21.49
N GLU A 43 9.53 -5.01 22.06
CA GLU A 43 9.22 -6.29 21.41
C GLU A 43 9.52 -6.31 19.91
N PRO A 44 10.79 -6.09 19.50
CA PRO A 44 11.14 -5.90 18.09
C PRO A 44 10.78 -7.09 17.21
N ALA A 45 10.80 -8.30 17.79
CA ALA A 45 10.38 -9.52 17.12
C ALA A 45 8.89 -9.53 16.72
N LEU A 46 8.05 -8.72 17.37
CA LEU A 46 6.61 -8.63 17.12
C LEU A 46 6.23 -7.29 16.45
N LEU A 47 6.66 -6.15 16.99
CA LEU A 47 6.28 -4.83 16.47
C LEU A 47 6.85 -4.57 15.08
N LEU A 48 8.04 -5.09 14.77
CA LEU A 48 8.66 -4.88 13.46
C LEU A 48 7.87 -5.62 12.36
N PRO A 49 7.54 -6.93 12.48
CA PRO A 49 6.63 -7.60 11.55
C PRO A 49 5.24 -6.97 11.46
N ILE A 50 4.65 -6.54 12.58
CA ILE A 50 3.34 -5.89 12.58
C ILE A 50 3.38 -4.55 11.82
N GLY A 51 4.40 -3.73 12.06
CA GLY A 51 4.59 -2.46 11.35
C GLY A 51 4.77 -2.66 9.85
N PHE A 52 5.62 -3.60 9.44
CA PHE A 52 5.77 -3.94 8.01
C PHE A 52 4.47 -4.50 7.41
N GLY A 53 3.76 -5.38 8.12
CA GLY A 53 2.48 -5.92 7.67
C GLY A 53 1.43 -4.82 7.48
N ALA A 54 1.38 -3.84 8.39
CA ALA A 54 0.49 -2.69 8.27
C ALA A 54 0.85 -1.80 7.06
N ILE A 55 2.13 -1.62 6.74
CA ILE A 55 2.54 -0.91 5.51
C ILE A 55 2.04 -1.68 4.28
N LEU A 56 2.30 -2.98 4.20
CA LEU A 56 1.93 -3.80 3.05
C LEU A 56 0.41 -3.84 2.83
N ALA A 57 -0.38 -3.94 3.91
CA ALA A 57 -1.84 -3.98 3.85
C ALA A 57 -2.49 -2.64 3.44
N ASN A 58 -1.77 -1.52 3.59
CA ASN A 58 -2.28 -0.18 3.26
C ASN A 58 -1.61 0.42 2.01
N LEU A 59 -0.87 -0.40 1.23
CA LEU A 59 -0.36 0.03 -0.07
C LEU A 59 -1.52 0.43 -0.99
N PRO A 60 -1.36 1.53 -1.76
CA PRO A 60 -2.35 1.90 -2.76
C PRO A 60 -2.49 0.77 -3.78
N PRO A 61 -3.71 0.49 -4.26
CA PRO A 61 -3.91 -0.52 -5.29
C PRO A 61 -3.16 -0.11 -6.56
N THR A 62 -2.04 -0.78 -6.84
CA THR A 62 -1.41 -0.75 -8.17
C THR A 62 -2.15 -1.76 -9.05
N ILE A 63 -2.74 -1.28 -10.13
CA ILE A 63 -3.64 -2.04 -11.03
C ILE A 63 -2.99 -3.33 -11.58
N ASP A 64 -1.65 -3.41 -11.63
CA ASP A 64 -0.97 -4.51 -12.33
C ASP A 64 -0.28 -5.55 -11.43
N GLY A 65 -0.06 -5.28 -10.14
CA GLY A 65 0.75 -6.15 -9.28
C GLY A 65 0.02 -7.40 -8.77
N VAL A 66 -1.25 -7.24 -8.40
CA VAL A 66 -2.09 -8.35 -7.91
C VAL A 66 -2.53 -9.23 -9.08
N SER A 67 -2.79 -8.62 -10.23
CA SER A 67 -3.13 -9.29 -11.50
C SER A 67 -2.00 -10.21 -11.99
N ALA A 68 -0.74 -9.76 -11.90
CA ALA A 68 0.43 -10.56 -12.26
C ALA A 68 0.70 -11.75 -11.31
N VAL A 69 0.29 -11.64 -10.05
CA VAL A 69 0.42 -12.73 -9.05
C VAL A 69 -0.73 -13.73 -9.13
N LEU A 70 -1.94 -13.28 -9.51
CA LEU A 70 -3.14 -14.12 -9.58
C LEU A 70 -3.37 -14.78 -10.94
N GLY A 71 -2.55 -14.47 -11.95
CA GLY A 71 -2.58 -15.16 -13.25
C GLY A 71 -3.90 -15.03 -14.01
N LEU A 72 -4.65 -13.93 -13.82
CA LEU A 72 -5.75 -13.63 -14.74
C LEU A 72 -5.19 -13.08 -16.06
N GLU A 73 -4.74 -13.98 -16.93
CA GLU A 73 -4.66 -13.62 -18.34
C GLU A 73 -6.06 -13.17 -18.78
N HIS A 74 -6.18 -11.90 -19.14
CA HIS A 74 -7.33 -11.39 -19.86
C HIS A 74 -7.29 -12.08 -21.22
N GLU A 75 -8.02 -13.20 -21.39
CA GLU A 75 -8.29 -13.74 -22.71
C GLU A 75 -8.97 -12.62 -23.52
N PRO A 76 -8.33 -12.09 -24.60
CA PRO A 76 -9.00 -11.13 -25.44
C PRO A 76 -10.12 -11.90 -26.14
N GLY A 77 -11.37 -11.54 -25.81
CA GLY A 77 -12.57 -12.05 -26.46
C GLY A 77 -12.72 -11.53 -27.88
N PHE A 78 -11.78 -11.88 -28.77
CA PHE A 78 -11.96 -11.98 -30.21
C PHE A 78 -11.01 -13.02 -30.81
#